data_AF-W8U647-F1
#
_entry.id   AF-W8U647-F1
#
_cell.length_a   1.000
_cell.length_b   1.000
_cell.length_c   1.000
_cell.angle_alpha   90.00
_cell.angle_beta   90.00
_cell.angle_gamma   90.00
#
_symmetry.space_group_name_H-M   'P 1'
#
loop_
_entity.id
_entity.type
_entity.pdbx_description
1 polymer ?
#
loop_
_entity_poly.entity_id
_entity_poly.type
_entity_poly.pdbx_seq_one_letter_code
_entity_poly.pdbx_strand_id
1 'polypeptide(L)' 'MGKEELKARIHAKVDDIVDAVEKIGDINYFEFGIKSVNGDLIIKLENTYKERIK' A
#
# COMPACT_ATOMS: atom_id res chain seq x y z
N MET A 1 6.11 12.94 -14.86
CA MET A 1 4.82 12.47 -14.32
C MET A 1 4.08 13.66 -13.74
N GLY A 2 2.86 13.92 -14.23
CA GLY A 2 2.02 15.00 -13.71
C GLY A 2 1.37 14.64 -12.37
N LYS A 3 0.87 15.64 -11.64
CA LYS A 3 0.17 15.45 -10.35
C LYS A 3 -0.99 14.46 -10.46
N GLU A 4 -1.79 14.55 -11.52
CA GLU A 4 -2.98 13.71 -11.69
C GLU A 4 -2.60 12.26 -12.06
N GLU A 5 -1.58 12.09 -12.89
CA GLU A 5 -1.01 10.79 -13.21
C GLU A 5 -0.42 10.10 -11.96
N LEU A 6 0.28 10.86 -11.12
CA LEU A 6 0.80 10.36 -9.84
C LEU A 6 -0.31 9.86 -8.92
N LYS A 7 -1.39 10.66 -8.76
CA LYS A 7 -2.56 10.25 -7.96
C LYS A 7 -3.19 8.97 -8.51
N ALA A 8 -3.43 8.90 -9.81
CA ALA A 8 -4.05 7.73 -10.44
C ALA A 8 -3.27 6.44 -10.15
N ARG A 9 -1.93 6.50 -10.24
CA ARG A 9 -1.05 5.35 -9.94
C ARG A 9 -1.06 4.97 -8.46
N ILE A 10 -1.14 5.95 -7.56
CA ILE A 10 -1.29 5.69 -6.12
C ILE A 10 -2.60 4.97 -5.85
N HIS A 11 -3.72 5.51 -6.34
CA HIS A 11 -5.05 4.92 -6.13
C HIS A 11 -5.13 3.49 -6.67
N ALA A 12 -4.68 3.26 -7.90
CA ALA A 12 -4.65 1.92 -8.49
C ALA A 12 -3.86 0.91 -7.65
N LYS A 13 -2.75 1.32 -7.03
CA LYS A 13 -2.01 0.40 -6.15
C LYS A 13 -2.71 0.17 -4.82
N VAL A 14 -3.33 1.19 -4.23
CA VAL A 14 -4.09 1.01 -2.99
C VAL A 14 -5.19 -0.01 -3.22
N ASP A 15 -5.91 0.08 -4.33
CA ASP A 15 -6.95 -0.88 -4.71
C ASP A 15 -6.37 -2.30 -4.85
N ASP A 16 -5.26 -2.48 -5.60
CA ASP A 16 -4.58 -3.78 -5.72
C ASP A 16 -4.24 -4.40 -4.35
N ILE A 17 -3.77 -3.59 -3.40
CA ILE A 17 -3.34 -4.04 -2.07
C ILE A 17 -4.56 -4.44 -1.25
N VAL A 18 -5.64 -3.66 -1.28
CA VAL A 18 -6.89 -3.96 -0.57
C VAL A 18 -7.48 -5.27 -1.09
N ASP A 19 -7.57 -5.44 -2.42
CA ASP A 19 -8.06 -6.66 -3.05
C ASP A 19 -7.20 -7.89 -2.70
N ALA A 20 -5.87 -7.71 -2.64
CA ALA A 20 -4.96 -8.78 -2.25
C ALA A 20 -5.13 -9.17 -0.76
N VAL A 21 -5.31 -8.18 0.11
CA VAL A 21 -5.52 -8.37 1.54
C VAL A 21 -6.85 -9.08 1.81
N GLU A 22 -7.92 -8.71 1.10
CA GLU A 22 -9.22 -9.38 1.20
C GLU A 22 -9.12 -10.87 0.80
N LYS A 23 -8.38 -11.18 -0.27
CA LYS A 23 -8.19 -12.55 -0.77
C LYS A 23 -7.40 -13.46 0.18
N ILE A 24 -6.46 -12.91 0.95
CA ILE A 24 -5.63 -13.71 1.86
C ILE A 24 -6.45 -14.21 3.05
N GLY A 25 -7.52 -13.51 3.42
CA GLY A 25 -8.34 -13.81 4.60
C GLY A 25 -7.54 -13.61 5.89
N ASP A 26 -8.16 -13.07 6.93
CA ASP A 26 -7.57 -12.96 8.27
C ASP A 26 -6.50 -11.85 8.48
N ILE A 27 -6.42 -10.88 7.56
CA ILE A 27 -5.62 -9.67 7.78
C ILE A 27 -6.50 -8.60 8.43
N ASN A 28 -6.43 -8.52 9.75
CA ASN A 28 -7.19 -7.53 10.54
C ASN A 28 -6.49 -6.15 10.61
N TYR A 29 -5.26 -6.05 10.11
CA TYR A 29 -4.46 -4.83 10.09
C TYR A 29 -3.34 -4.95 9.07
N PHE A 30 -3.12 -3.91 8.28
CA PHE A 30 -1.97 -3.80 7.38
C PHE A 30 -1.54 -2.33 7.27
N GLU A 31 -0.24 -2.11 7.07
CA GLU A 31 0.33 -0.81 6.77
C GLU A 31 1.14 -0.90 5.47
N PHE A 32 1.10 0.17 4.68
CA PHE A 32 1.99 0.32 3.54
C PHE A 32 2.45 1.76 3.41
N GLY A 33 3.72 1.92 3.07
CA GLY A 33 4.33 3.22 2.80
C GLY A 33 4.39 3.48 1.30
N ILE A 34 3.94 4.66 0.89
CA ILE A 34 4.14 5.16 -0.48
C ILE A 34 5.21 6.25 -0.45
N LYS A 35 6.26 6.07 -1.26
CA LYS A 35 7.32 7.06 -1.46
C LYS A 35 7.40 7.41 -2.95
N SER A 36 7.38 8.70 -3.26
CA SER A 36 7.64 9.21 -4.61
C SER A 36 9.02 9.84 -4.63
N VAL A 37 9.96 9.30 -5.43
CA VAL A 37 11.34 9.79 -5.53
C VAL A 37 11.69 9.92 -7.01
N ASN A 38 12.06 11.13 -7.46
CA ASN A 38 12.47 11.40 -8.85
C ASN A 38 11.47 10.94 -9.93
N GLY A 39 10.18 10.86 -9.61
CA GLY A 39 9.13 10.38 -10.53
C GLY A 39 8.87 8.87 -10.45
N ASP A 40 9.66 8.13 -9.67
CA ASP A 40 9.42 6.74 -9.35
C ASP A 40 8.53 6.60 -8.12
N LEU A 41 7.65 5.59 -8.15
CA LEU A 41 6.73 5.28 -7.07
C LEU A 41 7.18 3.98 -6.40
N ILE A 42 7.73 4.13 -5.20
CA ILE A 42 8.23 3.03 -4.38
C ILE A 42 7.16 2.74 -3.32
N ILE A 43 6.60 1.55 -3.39
CA ILE A 43 5.55 1.11 -2.47
C ILE A 43 6.10 -0.05 -1.67
N LYS A 44 6.12 0.09 -0.35
CA LYS A 44 6.56 -0.96 0.57
C LYS A 44 5.37 -1.38 1.40
N LEU A 45 4.89 -2.59 1.14
CA LEU A 45 3.98 -3.27 2.05
C LEU A 45 4.80 -3.73 3.24
N GLU A 46 4.65 -3.07 4.39
CA GLU A 46 5.26 -3.54 5.62
C GLU A 46 4.19 -4.38 6.33
N ASN A 47 4.25 -5.69 6.08
CA ASN A 47 3.39 -6.64 6.77
C ASN A 47 3.86 -6.76 8.21
N THR A 48 3.47 -5.78 9.01
CA THR A 48 3.74 -5.80 10.44
C THR A 48 2.70 -6.70 11.06
N TYR A 49 3.02 -8.00 11.12
CA TYR A 49 2.67 -8.84 12.28
C TYR A 49 3.37 -8.24 13.51
N LYS A 50 3.09 -6.96 13.83
CA LYS A 50 3.44 -6.37 15.10
C LYS A 50 2.56 -7.10 16.09
N GLU A 51 3.17 -8.00 16.85
CA GLU A 51 2.57 -8.51 18.07
C GLU A 51 1.96 -7.33 18.82
N ARG A 52 0.63 -7.27 18.85
CA ARG A 52 -0.07 -6.25 19.61
C ARG A 52 0.00 -6.68 21.07
N ILE A 53 1.10 -6.33 21.74
CA ILE A 53 1.21 -6.51 23.19
C ILE A 53 0.16 -5.60 23.82
N LYS A 54 -0.79 -6.20 24.52
CA LYS A 54 -1.93 -5.53 25.15
C LYS A 54 -1.63 -5.21 26.61
#